data_AF-A0A2D3D807-F1
#
_entry.id   AF-A0A2D3D807-F1
#
_cell.length_a   1.000
_cell.length_b   1.000
_cell.length_c   1.000
_cell.angle_alpha   90.00
_cell.angle_beta   90.00
_cell.angle_gamma   90.00
#
_symmetry.space_group_name_H-M   'P 1'
#
loop_
_entity.id
_entity.type
_entity.pdbx_description
1 polymer ?
#
loop_
_entity_poly.entity_id
_entity_poly.type
_entity_poly.pdbx_seq_one_letter_code
_entity_poly.pdbx_strand_id
1 'polypeptide(L)'
;MNGQNLPRGLSKGGVGQKFWNELTARVEFTDVELRILTSACFTLDRIAKERRVIGGDLVVEGSRGQLVAHPLLTELRADERHFADLVKRLDIPDEFAQQASGTESGNRAAQMRAVANSRWSRQYG
;
A
#
# COMPACT_ATOMS: atom_id res chain seq x y z
N MET A 1 13.05 19.72 14.81
CA MET A 1 12.50 18.42 14.37
C MET A 1 10.99 18.49 14.48
N ASN A 2 10.29 18.79 13.38
CA ASN A 2 8.83 18.76 13.37
C ASN A 2 8.38 17.30 13.25
N GLY A 3 8.25 16.61 14.38
CA GLY A 3 7.81 15.21 14.41
C GLY A 3 6.37 15.11 13.91
N GLN A 4 6.18 14.58 12.70
CA GLN A 4 4.86 14.29 12.17
C GLN A 4 4.22 13.16 12.98
N ASN A 5 3.12 13.46 13.68
CA ASN A 5 2.45 12.48 14.54
C ASN A 5 1.80 11.38 13.71
N LEU A 6 2.01 10.12 14.11
CA LEU A 6 1.34 8.96 13.54
C LEU A 6 -0.19 9.15 13.57
N PRO A 7 -0.91 8.89 12.47
CA PRO A 7 -2.37 8.96 12.44
C PRO A 7 -3.00 8.02 13.46
N ARG A 8 -3.97 8.56 14.22
CA ARG A 8 -4.75 7.76 15.19
C ARG A 8 -5.66 6.80 14.44
N GLY A 9 -5.77 5.56 14.93
CA GLY A 9 -6.67 4.55 14.37
C GLY A 9 -6.02 3.57 13.38
N LEU A 10 -4.74 3.75 13.04
CA LEU A 10 -3.97 2.72 12.36
C LEU A 10 -3.83 1.48 13.25
N SER A 11 -3.81 0.32 12.61
CA SER A 11 -3.64 -0.98 13.26
C SER A 11 -2.26 -1.01 13.92
N LYS A 12 -2.21 -1.32 15.22
CA LYS A 12 -0.95 -1.35 15.98
C LYS A 12 0.03 -2.36 15.36
N GLY A 13 1.20 -1.88 14.96
CA GLY A 13 2.21 -2.69 14.25
C GLY A 13 1.80 -3.09 12.82
N GLY A 14 0.71 -2.52 12.31
CA GLY A 14 0.15 -2.79 11.00
C GLY A 14 0.97 -2.23 9.84
N VAL A 15 0.50 -2.51 8.63
CA VAL A 15 1.19 -2.16 7.39
C VAL A 15 1.18 -0.67 7.18
N GLY A 16 0.05 -0.02 7.45
CA GLY A 16 -0.09 1.43 7.35
C GLY A 16 0.85 2.16 8.30
N GLN A 17 0.99 1.68 9.55
CA GLN A 17 1.93 2.28 10.51
C GLN A 17 3.38 2.16 10.04
N LYS A 18 3.80 1.00 9.53
CA LYS A 18 5.16 0.81 9.00
C LYS A 18 5.41 1.74 7.81
N PHE A 19 4.46 1.83 6.89
CA PHE A 19 4.56 2.70 5.72
C PHE A 19 4.67 4.18 6.10
N TRP A 20 3.87 4.65 7.05
CA TRP A 20 3.96 6.01 7.60
C TRP A 20 5.36 6.32 8.12
N ASN A 21 5.87 5.44 8.99
CA ASN A 21 7.17 5.65 9.63
C ASN A 21 8.31 5.64 8.60
N GLU A 22 8.27 4.74 7.62
CA GLU A 22 9.31 4.66 6.58
C GLU A 22 9.34 5.92 5.72
N LEU A 23 8.18 6.42 5.28
CA LEU A 23 8.12 7.61 4.42
C LEU A 23 8.43 8.89 5.17
N THR A 24 7.83 9.11 6.34
CA THR A 24 8.03 10.35 7.12
C THR A 24 9.43 10.44 7.73
N ALA A 25 10.17 9.33 7.83
CA ALA A 25 11.59 9.33 8.19
C ALA A 25 12.51 9.77 7.05
N ARG A 26 12.04 9.73 5.80
CA ARG A 26 12.86 9.93 4.60
C ARG A 26 12.48 11.20 3.85
N VAL A 27 11.21 11.57 3.85
CA VAL A 27 10.65 12.64 3.03
C VAL A 27 9.91 13.63 3.92
N GLU A 28 10.14 14.92 3.68
CA GLU A 28 9.31 15.98 4.25
C GLU A 28 8.05 16.12 3.41
N PHE A 29 6.89 16.12 4.07
CA PHE A 29 5.59 16.24 3.42
C PHE A 29 4.92 17.55 3.80
N THR A 30 4.21 18.15 2.86
CA THR A 30 3.24 19.21 3.12
C THR A 30 2.02 18.68 3.87
N ASP A 31 1.22 19.56 4.46
CA ASP A 31 -0.02 19.18 5.16
C ASP A 31 -1.02 18.45 4.25
N VAL A 32 -1.05 18.79 2.96
CA VAL A 32 -1.94 18.14 1.99
C VAL A 32 -1.45 16.73 1.69
N GLU A 33 -0.15 16.56 1.48
CA GLU A 33 0.45 15.24 1.25
C GLU A 33 0.34 14.35 2.48
N LEU A 34 0.46 14.90 3.69
CA LEU A 34 0.23 14.15 4.92
C LEU A 34 -1.18 13.56 5.00
N ARG A 35 -2.19 14.28 4.51
CA ARG A 35 -3.57 13.76 4.44
C ARG A 35 -3.69 12.63 3.41
N ILE A 36 -3.02 12.76 2.27
CA ILE A 36 -2.98 11.71 1.24
C ILE A 36 -2.26 10.46 1.78
N LEU A 37 -1.11 10.65 2.41
CA LEU A 37 -0.32 9.59 3.05
C LEU A 37 -1.12 8.90 4.16
N THR A 38 -1.84 9.67 4.98
CA THR A 38 -2.73 9.13 6.01
C THR A 38 -3.78 8.20 5.41
N SER A 39 -4.49 8.65 4.36
CA SER A 39 -5.46 7.83 3.64
C SER A 39 -4.82 6.56 3.07
N ALA A 40 -3.63 6.67 2.48
CA ALA A 40 -2.90 5.53 1.93
C ALA A 40 -2.55 4.49 3.01
N CYS A 41 -2.15 4.95 4.21
CA CYS A 41 -1.87 4.07 5.34
C CYS A 41 -3.11 3.30 5.80
N PHE A 42 -4.27 3.95 5.88
CA PHE A 42 -5.53 3.28 6.21
C PHE A 42 -5.95 2.26 5.15
N THR A 43 -5.77 2.59 3.87
CA THR A 43 -6.05 1.65 2.77
C THR A 43 -5.15 0.41 2.86
N LEU A 44 -3.86 0.56 3.17
CA LEU A 44 -2.96 -0.59 3.38
C LEU A 44 -3.41 -1.51 4.52
N ASP A 45 -3.86 -0.93 5.63
CA ASP A 45 -4.38 -1.73 6.75
C ASP A 45 -5.66 -2.48 6.37
N ARG A 46 -6.53 -1.89 5.53
CA ARG A 46 -7.73 -2.56 5.02
C ARG A 46 -7.37 -3.71 4.06
N ILE A 47 -6.49 -3.46 3.09
CA ILE A 47 -5.93 -4.48 2.18
C ILE A 47 -5.34 -5.66 2.99
N ALA A 48 -4.57 -5.38 4.03
CA ALA A 48 -3.95 -6.42 4.85
C ALA A 48 -5.00 -7.27 5.59
N LYS A 49 -6.08 -6.66 6.06
CA LYS A 49 -7.20 -7.39 6.67
C LYS A 49 -7.93 -8.25 5.63
N GLU A 50 -8.22 -7.71 4.46
CA GLU A 50 -8.90 -8.44 3.38
C GLU A 50 -8.08 -9.64 2.89
N ARG A 51 -6.78 -9.45 2.64
CA ARG A 51 -5.87 -10.56 2.30
C ARG A 51 -5.83 -11.64 3.37
N ARG A 52 -5.83 -11.26 4.66
CA ARG A 52 -5.88 -12.23 5.76
C ARG A 52 -7.17 -13.02 5.77
N VAL A 53 -8.30 -12.38 5.46
CA VAL A 53 -9.62 -13.05 5.39
C VAL A 53 -9.71 -13.97 4.19
N ILE A 54 -9.23 -13.52 3.02
CA ILE A 54 -9.17 -14.34 1.80
C ILE A 54 -8.27 -15.56 2.02
N GLY A 55 -7.13 -15.38 2.70
CA GLY A 55 -6.16 -16.46 2.91
C GLY A 55 -5.45 -16.83 1.61
N GLY A 56 -5.11 -18.11 1.46
CA GLY A 56 -4.39 -18.63 0.28
C GLY A 56 -5.31 -19.03 -0.88
N ASP A 57 -6.57 -19.32 -0.60
CA ASP A 57 -7.53 -19.81 -1.59
C ASP A 57 -8.40 -18.67 -2.11
N LEU A 58 -8.31 -18.41 -3.42
CA LEU A 58 -9.06 -17.33 -4.07
C LEU A 58 -10.52 -17.73 -4.39
N VAL A 59 -10.91 -18.94 -4.02
CA VAL A 59 -12.25 -19.49 -4.23
C VAL A 59 -12.83 -20.01 -2.94
N VAL A 60 -14.14 -19.92 -2.80
CA VAL A 60 -14.92 -20.47 -1.69
C VAL A 60 -16.03 -21.36 -2.23
N GLU A 61 -16.52 -22.27 -1.40
CA GLU A 61 -17.70 -23.07 -1.74
C GLU A 61 -18.96 -22.17 -1.75
N GLY A 62 -19.64 -22.15 -2.89
CA GLY A 62 -20.90 -21.46 -3.07
C GLY A 62 -22.08 -22.24 -2.49
N SER A 63 -23.24 -21.60 -2.38
CA SER A 63 -24.43 -22.19 -1.74
C SER A 63 -24.99 -23.46 -2.39
N ARG A 64 -24.58 -23.80 -3.62
CA ARG A 64 -24.95 -25.07 -4.30
C ARG A 64 -23.74 -26.01 -4.48
N GLY A 65 -22.67 -25.81 -3.72
CA GLY A 65 -21.45 -26.65 -3.75
C GLY A 65 -20.47 -26.33 -4.88
N GLN A 66 -20.75 -25.34 -5.73
CA GLN A 66 -19.83 -24.90 -6.78
C GLN A 66 -18.73 -23.99 -6.23
N LEU A 67 -17.50 -24.10 -6.75
CA LEU A 67 -16.44 -23.14 -6.45
C LEU A 67 -16.76 -21.77 -7.06
N VAL A 68 -16.76 -20.73 -6.24
CA VAL A 68 -16.95 -19.33 -6.66
C VAL A 68 -15.80 -18.47 -6.18
N ALA A 69 -15.56 -17.34 -6.86
CA ALA A 69 -14.55 -16.37 -6.42
C ALA A 69 -14.84 -15.88 -4.99
N HIS A 70 -13.81 -15.73 -4.16
CA HIS A 70 -13.96 -15.21 -2.81
C HIS A 70 -14.61 -13.80 -2.86
N PRO A 71 -15.68 -13.52 -2.08
CA PRO A 71 -16.46 -12.28 -2.20
C PRO A 71 -15.64 -10.98 -2.09
N LEU A 72 -14.60 -10.99 -1.25
CA LEU A 72 -13.72 -9.84 -1.06
C LEU A 72 -12.74 -9.56 -2.22
N LEU A 73 -12.63 -10.41 -3.24
CA LEU A 73 -11.65 -10.18 -4.32
C LEU A 73 -11.93 -8.91 -5.11
N THR A 74 -13.20 -8.53 -5.27
CA THR A 74 -13.55 -7.29 -5.98
C THR A 74 -13.16 -6.07 -5.15
N GLU A 75 -13.46 -6.09 -3.85
CA GLU A 75 -13.09 -5.01 -2.92
C GLU A 75 -11.57 -4.87 -2.80
N LEU A 76 -10.85 -5.99 -2.66
CA LEU A 76 -9.39 -6.01 -2.60
C LEU A 76 -8.77 -5.33 -3.84
N ARG A 77 -9.28 -5.64 -5.03
CA ARG A 77 -8.80 -5.01 -6.27
C ARG A 77 -9.11 -3.52 -6.32
N ALA A 78 -10.27 -3.09 -5.80
CA ALA A 78 -10.63 -1.69 -5.74
C ALA A 78 -9.72 -0.92 -4.77
N ASP A 79 -9.42 -1.52 -3.63
CA ASP A 79 -8.52 -1.00 -2.61
C ASP A 79 -7.08 -0.88 -3.10
N GLU A 80 -6.56 -1.91 -3.77
CA GLU A 80 -5.23 -1.89 -4.39
C GLU A 80 -5.10 -0.75 -5.41
N ARG A 81 -6.13 -0.53 -6.24
CA ARG A 81 -6.17 0.58 -7.20
C ARG A 81 -6.22 1.93 -6.48
N HIS A 82 -7.08 2.06 -5.47
CA HIS A 82 -7.20 3.28 -4.69
C HIS A 82 -5.87 3.63 -4.02
N PHE A 83 -5.21 2.65 -3.42
CA PHE A 83 -3.88 2.81 -2.84
C PHE A 83 -2.86 3.28 -3.89
N ALA A 84 -2.81 2.63 -5.05
CA ALA A 84 -1.90 3.01 -6.12
C ALA A 84 -2.14 4.45 -6.60
N ASP A 85 -3.39 4.91 -6.64
CA ASP A 85 -3.74 6.26 -7.04
C ASP A 85 -3.40 7.30 -5.96
N LEU A 86 -3.53 6.96 -4.67
CA LEU A 86 -3.08 7.81 -3.57
C LEU A 86 -1.56 7.99 -3.60
N VAL A 87 -0.80 6.91 -3.77
CA VAL A 87 0.66 6.98 -3.81
C VAL A 87 1.18 7.75 -5.03
N LYS A 88 0.54 7.63 -6.20
CA LYS A 88 0.89 8.44 -7.38
C LYS A 88 0.73 9.94 -7.15
N ARG A 89 -0.14 10.36 -6.22
CA ARG A 89 -0.38 11.76 -5.90
C ARG A 89 0.62 12.31 -4.88
N LEU A 90 1.38 11.45 -4.20
CA LEU A 90 2.49 11.87 -3.36
C LEU A 90 3.67 12.16 -4.28
N ASP A 91 4.19 13.38 -4.26
CA ASP A 91 5.39 13.75 -5.02
C ASP A 91 6.64 13.28 -4.26
N ILE A 92 6.88 11.96 -4.29
CA ILE A 92 8.01 11.36 -3.58
C ILE A 92 9.25 11.47 -4.48
N PRO A 93 10.33 12.15 -4.06
CA PRO A 93 11.51 12.33 -4.89
C PRO A 93 12.18 11.00 -5.28
N ASP A 94 12.67 10.90 -6.53
CA ASP A 94 13.28 9.68 -7.12
C ASP A 94 14.50 9.17 -6.31
N GLU A 95 15.22 10.06 -5.64
CA GLU A 95 16.35 9.73 -4.74
C GLU A 95 15.93 8.84 -3.55
N PHE A 96 14.65 8.83 -3.19
CA PHE A 96 14.09 7.91 -2.21
C PHE A 96 13.54 6.62 -2.82
N ALA A 97 13.34 6.56 -4.14
CA ALA A 97 12.99 5.33 -4.88
C ALA A 97 14.19 4.38 -5.05
N GLN A 98 15.41 4.84 -4.77
CA GLN A 98 16.62 4.06 -4.94
C GLN A 98 16.86 3.08 -3.78
N GLN A 99 16.36 1.86 -3.97
CA GLN A 99 17.03 0.62 -3.53
C GLN A 99 16.65 -0.61 -4.38
N ALA A 100 15.98 -0.44 -5.53
CA ALA A 100 15.71 -1.52 -6.47
C ALA A 100 16.22 -1.15 -7.87
N SER A 101 17.40 -1.69 -8.19
CA SER A 101 18.02 -1.85 -9.52
C SER A 101 18.17 -0.62 -10.43
N GLY A 102 19.42 -0.29 -10.73
CA GLY A 102 19.77 0.66 -11.79
C GLY A 102 19.19 0.24 -13.14
N THR A 103 18.31 1.06 -13.69
CA THR A 103 18.01 1.09 -15.12
C THR A 103 17.64 2.52 -15.47
N GLU A 104 18.36 3.04 -16.45
CA GLU A 104 18.27 4.41 -16.96
C GLU A 104 16.87 4.78 -17.47
N SER A 105 16.58 6.07 -17.29
CA SER A 105 15.70 6.94 -18.09
C SER A 105 14.30 6.44 -18.46
N GLY A 106 13.29 7.09 -17.85
CA GLY A 106 12.10 7.44 -18.63
C GLY A 106 10.73 7.31 -17.96
N ASN A 107 10.60 6.74 -16.76
CA ASN A 107 9.26 6.66 -16.16
C ASN A 107 9.28 6.58 -14.62
N ARG A 108 9.36 7.75 -13.97
CA ARG A 108 9.34 7.95 -12.50
C ARG A 108 8.18 7.21 -11.81
N ALA A 109 7.00 7.22 -12.44
CA ALA A 109 5.83 6.49 -11.96
C ALA A 109 5.93 4.95 -12.08
N ALA A 110 6.74 4.43 -13.00
CA ALA A 110 6.95 2.98 -13.15
C ALA A 110 7.90 2.43 -12.08
N GLN A 111 8.90 3.21 -11.70
CA GLN A 111 9.87 2.83 -10.67
C GLN A 111 9.21 2.81 -9.27
N MET A 112 8.31 3.75 -8.97
CA MET A 112 7.52 3.73 -7.73
C MET A 112 6.55 2.55 -7.62
N ARG A 113 5.87 2.19 -8.73
CA ARG A 113 5.06 0.96 -8.78
C ARG A 113 5.92 -0.28 -8.52
N ALA A 114 7.14 -0.31 -9.03
CA ALA A 114 8.07 -1.41 -8.81
C ALA A 114 8.56 -1.48 -7.36
N VAL A 115 8.80 -0.35 -6.67
CA VAL A 115 9.18 -0.33 -5.24
C VAL A 115 8.03 -0.76 -4.34
N ALA A 116 6.83 -0.22 -4.57
CA ALA A 116 5.59 -0.64 -3.92
C ALA A 116 5.35 -2.15 -4.07
N ASN A 117 5.47 -2.67 -5.29
CA ASN A 117 5.26 -4.09 -5.56
C ASN A 117 6.41 -4.98 -5.02
N SER A 118 7.67 -4.57 -5.13
CA SER A 118 8.82 -5.43 -4.80
C SER A 118 9.03 -5.64 -3.30
N ARG A 119 8.68 -4.66 -2.46
CA ARG A 119 8.79 -4.80 -1.00
C ARG A 119 7.54 -5.41 -0.38
N TRP A 120 6.34 -5.07 -0.86
CA TRP A 120 5.10 -5.63 -0.30
C TRP A 120 4.79 -7.04 -0.78
N SER A 121 5.23 -7.44 -1.98
CA SER A 121 5.16 -8.84 -2.43
C SER A 121 6.01 -9.77 -1.57
N ARG A 122 7.12 -9.32 -0.97
CA ARG A 122 7.95 -10.17 -0.10
C ARG A 122 7.42 -10.32 1.32
N GLN A 123 6.54 -9.41 1.76
CA GLN A 123 5.96 -9.44 3.11
C GLN A 123 4.59 -10.14 3.14
N TYR A 124 3.92 -10.30 1.99
CA TYR A 124 2.58 -10.90 1.86
C TYR A 124 2.44 -11.91 0.71
N GLY A 125 3.54 -12.28 0.06
CA GLY A 125 3.59 -13.38 -0.91
C GLY A 125 3.88 -14.70 -0.23
#